data_AF-S0IQL2-F1
#
_entry.id   AF-S0IQL2-F1
#
_cell.length_a   1.000
_cell.length_b   1.000
_cell.length_c   1.000
_cell.angle_alpha   90.00
_cell.angle_beta   90.00
_cell.angle_gamma   90.00
#
_symmetry.space_group_name_H-M   'P 1'
#
loop_
_entity.id
_entity.type
_entity.pdbx_description
1 polymer ?
#
loop_
_entity_poly.entity_id
_entity_poly.type
_entity_poly.pdbx_seq_one_letter_code
_entity_poly.pdbx_strand_id
1 'polypeptide(L)'
;MILIQGKGVSKGVASGPICFFQRPGITITDAPASDPETEKARITAAQEKSIAQLNALAEKAREETGDETALLFETHAMFVEDEDYVECMMDTLAEEKCTAERAVEIAGEKFAGMLAAMDDAYMQARAADIRDITRRILNNLMGVVEGGIDSEVPVILAADDLAPSETIQLDKSKILGFITQGGSGNSHTAILARTMGIPAISGLGDALKTELGGRMAYIDGETGQVAVEPDDITLAAF
;
A
#
# COMPACT_ATOMS: atom_id res chain seq x y z
N MET A 1 15.87 -5.51 24.08
CA MET A 1 14.42 -5.45 24.33
C MET A 1 13.87 -4.06 24.04
N ILE A 2 12.91 -3.97 23.14
CA ILE A 2 12.10 -2.78 22.87
C ILE A 2 10.63 -3.19 23.00
N LEU A 3 9.84 -2.41 23.75
CA LEU A 3 8.40 -2.59 23.84
C LEU A 3 7.70 -1.44 23.11
N ILE A 4 6.76 -1.78 22.24
CA ILE A 4 5.96 -0.82 21.49
C ILE A 4 4.50 -1.17 21.73
N GLN A 5 3.68 -0.13 21.95
CA GLN A 5 2.25 -0.26 22.16
C GLN A 5 1.52 0.36 20.98
N GLY A 6 0.64 -0.43 20.37
CA GLY A 6 -0.32 0.02 19.37
C GLY A 6 -1.73 -0.38 19.76
N LYS A 7 -2.61 -0.44 18.76
CA LYS A 7 -3.98 -0.91 18.88
C LYS A 7 -4.09 -2.30 18.26
N GLY A 8 -4.48 -3.29 19.06
CA GLY A 8 -4.84 -4.61 18.56
C GLY A 8 -6.04 -4.54 17.61
N VAL A 9 -5.90 -5.03 16.39
CA VAL A 9 -6.96 -5.03 15.37
C VAL A 9 -7.38 -6.43 14.93
N SER A 10 -6.53 -7.44 15.13
CA SER A 10 -6.84 -8.86 14.95
C SER A 10 -6.18 -9.67 16.07
N LYS A 11 -6.93 -10.54 16.74
CA LYS A 11 -6.46 -11.30 17.91
C LYS A 11 -5.42 -12.35 17.53
N GLY A 12 -4.67 -12.80 18.53
CA GLY A 12 -3.68 -13.88 18.40
C GLY A 12 -2.29 -13.44 18.86
N VAL A 13 -1.39 -14.40 18.98
CA VAL A 13 0.02 -14.16 19.29
C VAL A 13 0.87 -14.76 18.18
N ALA A 14 1.85 -14.01 17.69
CA ALA A 14 2.80 -14.50 16.70
C ALA A 14 4.23 -14.06 17.05
N SER A 15 5.20 -14.88 16.64
CA SER A 15 6.62 -14.60 16.82
C SER A 15 7.38 -14.83 15.53
N GLY A 16 8.19 -13.88 15.12
CA GLY A 16 9.02 -14.00 13.92
C GLY A 16 9.90 -12.79 13.68
N PRO A 17 10.81 -12.86 12.69
CA PRO A 17 11.58 -11.69 12.29
C PRO A 17 10.66 -10.62 11.71
N ILE A 18 10.93 -9.36 12.02
CA ILE A 18 10.24 -8.22 11.41
C ILE A 18 10.75 -8.06 9.97
N CYS A 19 9.85 -8.03 9.00
CA CYS A 19 10.19 -7.70 7.62
C CYS A 19 9.41 -6.46 7.21
N PHE A 20 10.09 -5.41 6.75
CA PHE A 20 9.41 -4.26 6.19
C PHE A 20 8.97 -4.56 4.77
N PHE A 21 7.70 -4.26 4.46
CA PHE A 21 7.19 -4.35 3.10
C PHE A 21 8.05 -3.46 2.19
N GLN A 22 8.68 -4.07 1.18
CA GLN A 22 9.59 -3.35 0.31
C GLN A 22 8.79 -2.67 -0.78
N ARG A 23 8.61 -1.35 -0.68
CA ARG A 23 8.16 -0.56 -1.83
C ARG A 23 9.38 -0.15 -2.65
N PRO A 24 9.36 -0.33 -3.97
CA PRO A 24 10.41 0.22 -4.79
C PRO A 24 10.43 1.75 -4.63
N GLY A 25 11.61 2.31 -4.42
CA GLY A 25 11.79 3.75 -4.33
C GLY A 25 11.52 4.39 -5.69
N ILE A 26 10.44 5.17 -5.79
CA ILE A 26 10.18 6.03 -6.95
C ILE A 26 11.03 7.27 -6.77
N THR A 27 12.14 7.35 -7.51
CA THR A 27 12.92 8.60 -7.63
C THR A 27 12.58 9.24 -8.96
N ILE A 28 11.68 10.22 -8.93
CA ILE A 28 11.34 11.00 -10.12
C ILE A 28 12.42 12.07 -10.28
N THR A 29 13.13 12.01 -11.41
CA THR A 29 14.16 13.01 -11.74
C THR A 29 13.51 14.25 -12.35
N ASP A 30 13.99 15.44 -12.00
CA ASP A 30 13.64 16.71 -12.64
C ASP A 30 14.30 16.87 -14.03
N ALA A 31 14.43 15.77 -14.78
CA ALA A 31 14.97 15.81 -16.12
C ALA A 31 14.04 16.66 -17.02
N PRO A 32 14.58 17.44 -17.97
CA PRO A 32 13.74 18.12 -18.94
C PRO A 32 12.94 17.09 -19.75
N ALA A 33 11.66 17.39 -19.96
CA ALA A 33 10.77 16.54 -20.73
C ALA A 33 11.33 16.28 -22.14
N SER A 34 11.03 15.08 -22.66
CA SER A 34 11.15 14.83 -24.09
C SER A 34 10.11 15.66 -24.87
N ASP A 35 9.95 15.37 -26.17
CA ASP A 35 8.83 15.90 -26.94
C ASP A 35 7.47 15.62 -26.22
N PRO A 36 6.58 16.62 -26.06
CA PRO A 36 5.33 16.46 -25.30
C PRO A 36 4.44 15.32 -25.78
N GLU A 37 4.40 15.04 -27.09
CA GLU A 37 3.60 13.93 -27.62
C GLU A 37 4.19 12.57 -27.22
N THR A 38 5.52 12.50 -27.07
CA THR A 38 6.18 11.30 -26.55
C THR A 38 5.81 11.06 -25.09
N GLU A 39 5.84 12.10 -24.25
CA GLU A 39 5.47 11.97 -22.83
C GLU A 39 3.99 11.62 -22.66
N LYS A 40 3.08 12.19 -23.47
CA LYS A 40 1.67 11.80 -23.51
C LYS A 40 1.49 10.31 -23.83
N ALA A 41 2.15 9.84 -24.89
CA ALA A 41 2.09 8.43 -25.28
C ALA A 41 2.61 7.49 -24.18
N ARG A 42 3.63 7.92 -23.42
CA ARG A 42 4.14 7.17 -22.25
C ARG A 42 3.08 7.08 -21.15
N ILE A 43 2.41 8.18 -20.82
CA ILE A 43 1.31 8.19 -19.82
C ILE A 43 0.20 7.23 -20.26
N THR A 44 -0.28 7.34 -21.49
CA THR A 44 -1.34 6.47 -22.02
C THR A 44 -0.95 4.99 -21.96
N ALA A 45 0.26 4.63 -22.39
CA ALA A 45 0.73 3.25 -22.32
C ALA A 45 0.82 2.73 -20.88
N ALA A 46 1.22 3.58 -19.93
CA ALA A 46 1.26 3.22 -18.52
C ALA A 46 -0.14 3.08 -17.90
N GLN A 47 -1.11 3.89 -18.31
CA GLN A 47 -2.52 3.75 -17.93
C GLN A 47 -3.09 2.42 -18.42
N GLU A 48 -2.96 2.11 -19.71
CA GLU A 48 -3.45 0.84 -20.31
C GLU A 48 -2.87 -0.37 -19.58
N LYS A 49 -1.57 -0.34 -19.28
CA LYS A 49 -0.91 -1.39 -18.51
C LYS A 49 -1.43 -1.49 -17.07
N SER A 50 -1.72 -0.35 -16.43
CA SER A 50 -2.26 -0.30 -15.07
C SER A 50 -3.68 -0.87 -15.01
N ILE A 51 -4.52 -0.53 -16.00
CA ILE A 51 -5.88 -1.08 -16.15
C ILE A 51 -5.83 -2.60 -16.32
N ALA A 52 -4.97 -3.10 -17.20
CA ALA A 52 -4.81 -4.54 -17.41
C ALA A 52 -4.38 -5.27 -16.11
N GLN A 53 -3.48 -4.68 -15.33
CA GLN A 53 -3.07 -5.23 -14.04
C GLN A 53 -4.21 -5.21 -13.01
N LEU A 54 -4.97 -4.12 -12.92
CA LEU A 54 -6.10 -3.99 -12.00
C LEU A 54 -7.21 -5.00 -12.33
N ASN A 55 -7.51 -5.20 -13.62
CA ASN A 55 -8.47 -6.21 -14.06
C ASN A 55 -8.02 -7.63 -13.70
N ALA A 56 -6.73 -7.95 -13.88
CA ALA A 56 -6.19 -9.25 -13.45
C ALA A 56 -6.25 -9.43 -11.92
N LEU A 57 -6.03 -8.36 -11.14
CA LEU A 57 -6.21 -8.38 -9.69
C LEU A 57 -7.68 -8.56 -9.30
N ALA A 58 -8.61 -7.95 -10.03
CA ALA A 58 -10.04 -8.12 -9.81
C ALA A 58 -10.47 -9.58 -10.01
N GLU A 59 -10.00 -10.23 -11.07
CA GLU A 59 -10.25 -11.66 -11.33
C GLU A 59 -9.68 -12.54 -10.21
N LYS A 60 -8.42 -12.32 -9.81
CA LYS A 60 -7.80 -13.04 -8.70
C LYS A 60 -8.55 -12.83 -7.37
N ALA A 61 -8.94 -11.59 -7.08
CA ALA A 61 -9.69 -11.24 -5.89
C ALA A 61 -11.07 -11.91 -5.86
N ARG A 62 -11.75 -11.99 -7.02
CA ARG A 62 -13.02 -12.69 -7.17
C ARG A 62 -12.90 -14.15 -6.78
N GLU A 63 -11.83 -14.82 -7.24
CA GLU A 63 -11.58 -16.23 -6.94
C GLU A 63 -11.21 -16.48 -5.47
N GLU A 64 -10.35 -15.63 -4.89
CA GLU A 64 -9.82 -15.86 -3.54
C GLU A 64 -10.71 -15.34 -2.41
N THR A 65 -11.39 -14.21 -2.64
CA THR A 65 -12.05 -13.42 -1.59
C THR A 65 -13.50 -13.03 -1.91
N GLY A 66 -13.94 -13.21 -3.16
CA GLY A 66 -15.31 -12.96 -3.61
C GLY A 66 -15.52 -11.59 -4.30
N ASP A 67 -16.75 -11.37 -4.76
CA ASP A 67 -17.11 -10.25 -5.64
C ASP A 67 -16.94 -8.86 -5.00
N GLU A 68 -17.12 -8.74 -3.68
CA GLU A 68 -16.97 -7.44 -2.99
C GLU A 68 -15.54 -6.90 -3.11
N THR A 69 -14.55 -7.79 -3.00
CA THR A 69 -13.14 -7.40 -3.13
C THR A 69 -12.76 -7.19 -4.60
N ALA A 70 -13.35 -7.94 -5.53
CA ALA A 70 -13.16 -7.73 -6.97
C ALA A 70 -13.66 -6.34 -7.41
N LEU A 71 -14.83 -5.92 -6.92
CA LEU A 71 -15.42 -4.62 -7.22
C LEU A 71 -14.51 -3.44 -6.86
N LEU A 72 -13.69 -3.59 -5.82
CA LEU A 72 -12.70 -2.59 -5.43
C LEU A 72 -11.70 -2.32 -6.56
N PHE A 73 -11.12 -3.38 -7.15
CA PHE A 73 -10.15 -3.27 -8.24
C PHE A 73 -10.79 -2.82 -9.55
N GLU A 74 -12.02 -3.25 -9.83
CA GLU A 74 -12.80 -2.75 -10.96
C GLU A 74 -13.02 -1.24 -10.82
N THR A 75 -13.36 -0.77 -9.61
CA THR A 75 -13.50 0.66 -9.33
C THR A 75 -12.17 1.40 -9.51
N HIS A 76 -11.04 0.81 -9.09
CA HIS A 76 -9.72 1.39 -9.34
C HIS A 76 -9.40 1.48 -10.83
N ALA A 77 -9.75 0.47 -11.63
CA ALA A 77 -9.57 0.51 -13.08
C ALA A 77 -10.39 1.64 -13.71
N MET A 78 -11.65 1.81 -13.26
CA MET A 78 -12.49 2.94 -13.67
C MET A 78 -11.87 4.29 -13.34
N PHE A 79 -11.24 4.46 -12.17
CA PHE A 79 -10.56 5.71 -11.82
C PHE A 79 -9.33 6.00 -12.68
N VAL A 80 -8.63 4.98 -13.19
CA VAL A 80 -7.50 5.18 -14.11
C VAL A 80 -7.96 5.70 -15.48
N GLU A 81 -9.17 5.31 -15.89
CA GLU A 81 -9.83 5.74 -17.13
C GLU A 81 -10.68 7.01 -16.98
N ASP A 82 -10.82 7.54 -15.77
CA ASP A 82 -11.65 8.70 -15.47
C ASP A 82 -11.17 9.93 -16.26
N GLU A 83 -12.08 10.54 -17.02
CA GLU A 83 -11.76 11.63 -17.94
C GLU A 83 -11.17 12.84 -17.20
N ASP A 84 -11.68 13.17 -16.01
CA ASP A 84 -11.18 14.30 -15.22
C ASP A 84 -9.76 14.03 -14.69
N TYR A 85 -9.48 12.80 -14.26
CA TYR A 85 -8.13 12.42 -13.82
C TYR A 85 -7.13 12.38 -15.00
N VAL A 86 -7.55 11.86 -16.16
CA VAL A 86 -6.75 11.85 -17.39
C VAL A 86 -6.45 13.28 -17.84
N GLU A 87 -7.46 14.15 -17.88
CA GLU A 87 -7.28 15.56 -18.24
C GLU A 87 -6.33 16.26 -17.26
N CYS A 88 -6.47 16.01 -15.95
CA CYS A 88 -5.56 16.55 -14.94
C CYS A 88 -4.08 16.18 -15.19
N MET A 89 -3.81 14.93 -15.59
CA MET A 89 -2.46 14.48 -15.94
C MET A 89 -1.94 15.17 -17.22
N MET A 90 -2.78 15.29 -18.25
CA MET A 90 -2.40 15.88 -19.54
C MET A 90 -2.19 17.40 -19.44
N ASP A 91 -3.03 18.10 -18.68
CA ASP A 91 -2.89 19.52 -18.42
C ASP A 91 -1.65 19.81 -17.59
N THR A 92 -1.41 19.02 -16.53
CA THR A 92 -0.20 19.16 -15.71
C THR A 92 1.06 18.95 -16.56
N LEU A 93 1.06 17.97 -17.47
CA LEU A 93 2.17 17.76 -18.40
C LEU A 93 2.39 18.98 -19.31
N ALA A 94 1.32 19.57 -19.84
CA ALA A 94 1.38 20.70 -20.76
C ALA A 94 1.82 22.01 -20.08
N GLU A 95 1.33 22.26 -18.87
CA GLU A 95 1.61 23.46 -18.08
C GLU A 95 3.03 23.44 -17.50
N GLU A 96 3.40 22.35 -16.83
CA GLU A 96 4.68 22.22 -16.13
C GLU A 96 5.84 21.86 -17.06
N LYS A 97 5.54 21.33 -18.27
CA LYS A 97 6.53 20.89 -19.26
C LYS A 97 7.57 19.93 -18.66
N CYS A 98 7.08 19.02 -17.83
CA CYS A 98 7.87 18.04 -17.11
C CYS A 98 7.77 16.65 -17.75
N THR A 99 8.47 15.67 -17.18
CA THR A 99 8.37 14.27 -17.64
C THR A 99 7.00 13.68 -17.32
N ALA A 100 6.63 12.60 -18.03
CA ALA A 100 5.40 11.84 -17.74
C ALA A 100 5.28 11.47 -16.25
N GLU A 101 6.37 11.01 -15.63
CA GLU A 101 6.41 10.64 -14.22
C GLU A 101 6.04 11.82 -13.32
N ARG A 102 6.65 12.99 -13.55
CA ARG A 102 6.41 14.17 -12.72
C ARG A 102 4.99 14.70 -12.90
N ALA A 103 4.46 14.65 -14.14
CA ALA A 103 3.09 15.05 -14.41
C ALA A 103 2.08 14.16 -13.67
N VAL A 104 2.27 12.84 -13.70
CA VAL A 104 1.42 11.88 -13.01
C VAL A 104 1.49 12.05 -11.49
N GLU A 105 2.68 12.26 -10.92
CA GLU A 105 2.84 12.50 -9.47
C GLU A 105 2.09 13.76 -9.02
N ILE A 106 2.30 14.88 -9.72
CA ILE A 106 1.65 16.15 -9.39
C ILE A 106 0.13 16.04 -9.54
N ALA A 107 -0.34 15.46 -10.64
CA ALA A 107 -1.77 15.29 -10.90
C ALA A 107 -2.43 14.35 -9.86
N GLY A 108 -1.76 13.26 -9.51
CA GLY A 108 -2.21 12.34 -8.46
C GLY A 108 -2.42 13.02 -7.11
N GLU A 109 -1.47 13.84 -6.66
CA GLU A 109 -1.64 14.56 -5.39
C GLU A 109 -2.64 15.71 -5.46
N LYS A 110 -2.74 16.41 -6.60
CA LYS A 110 -3.80 17.40 -6.81
C LYS A 110 -5.19 16.76 -6.72
N PHE A 111 -5.40 15.65 -7.42
CA PHE A 111 -6.68 14.96 -7.49
C PHE A 111 -7.04 14.27 -6.16
N ALA A 112 -6.08 13.60 -5.52
CA ALA A 112 -6.28 13.03 -4.18
C ALA A 112 -6.56 14.11 -3.14
N GLY A 113 -5.87 15.25 -3.20
CA GLY A 113 -6.11 16.41 -2.36
C GLY A 113 -7.51 17.00 -2.54
N MET A 114 -8.00 17.06 -3.79
CA MET A 114 -9.36 17.50 -4.10
C MET A 114 -10.41 16.60 -3.44
N LEU A 115 -10.30 15.28 -3.60
CA LEU A 115 -11.22 14.32 -2.98
C LEU A 115 -11.19 14.38 -1.45
N ALA A 116 -10.00 14.50 -0.86
CA ALA A 116 -9.82 14.60 0.59
C ALA A 116 -10.42 15.89 1.19
N ALA A 117 -10.58 16.95 0.39
CA ALA A 117 -11.16 18.21 0.83
C ALA A 117 -12.70 18.28 0.68
N MET A 118 -13.34 17.27 0.10
CA MET A 118 -14.80 17.23 -0.04
C MET A 118 -15.48 16.94 1.30
N ASP A 119 -16.66 17.52 1.55
CA ASP A 119 -17.49 17.26 2.73
C ASP A 119 -18.29 15.93 2.63
N ASP A 120 -17.71 14.92 1.98
CA ASP A 120 -18.30 13.60 1.80
C ASP A 120 -17.29 12.54 2.27
N ALA A 121 -17.63 11.82 3.35
CA ALA A 121 -16.74 10.84 3.97
C ALA A 121 -16.38 9.67 3.02
N TYR A 122 -17.28 9.34 2.08
CA TYR A 122 -17.01 8.33 1.06
C TYR A 122 -15.98 8.85 0.05
N MET A 123 -16.11 10.09 -0.42
CA MET A 123 -15.12 10.70 -1.32
C MET A 123 -13.77 10.92 -0.64
N GLN A 124 -13.75 11.33 0.63
CA GLN A 124 -12.52 11.47 1.41
C GLN A 124 -11.74 10.15 1.50
N ALA A 125 -12.46 9.02 1.65
CA ALA A 125 -11.83 7.70 1.66
C ALA A 125 -11.20 7.33 0.30
N ARG A 126 -11.80 7.78 -0.82
CA ARG A 126 -11.28 7.56 -2.18
C ARG A 126 -9.97 8.29 -2.47
N ALA A 127 -9.59 9.30 -1.67
CA ALA A 127 -8.30 9.97 -1.84
C ALA A 127 -7.10 9.01 -1.68
N ALA A 128 -7.22 7.99 -0.82
CA ALA A 128 -6.20 6.96 -0.67
C ALA A 128 -6.13 6.06 -1.91
N ASP A 129 -7.28 5.73 -2.50
CA ASP A 129 -7.38 4.93 -3.72
C ASP A 129 -6.70 5.65 -4.90
N ILE A 130 -6.89 6.96 -5.05
CA ILE A 130 -6.21 7.76 -6.07
C ILE A 130 -4.68 7.70 -5.92
N ARG A 131 -4.17 7.74 -4.70
CA ARG A 131 -2.71 7.61 -4.48
C ARG A 131 -2.21 6.22 -4.85
N ASP A 132 -2.99 5.17 -4.60
CA ASP A 132 -2.63 3.81 -4.96
C ASP A 132 -2.57 3.64 -6.50
N ILE A 133 -3.59 4.10 -7.22
CA ILE A 133 -3.58 4.05 -8.69
C ILE A 133 -2.48 4.93 -9.29
N THR A 134 -2.21 6.11 -8.72
CA THR A 134 -1.13 6.99 -9.16
C THR A 134 0.21 6.27 -9.06
N ARG A 135 0.47 5.63 -7.92
CA ARG A 135 1.69 4.84 -7.69
C ARG A 135 1.82 3.70 -8.69
N ARG A 136 0.72 3.01 -9.01
CA ARG A 136 0.71 1.95 -10.02
C ARG A 136 1.09 2.47 -11.41
N ILE A 137 0.53 3.61 -11.83
CA ILE A 137 0.88 4.25 -13.11
C ILE A 137 2.37 4.62 -13.13
N LEU A 138 2.89 5.22 -12.05
CA LEU A 138 4.30 5.56 -11.91
C LEU A 138 5.22 4.34 -11.99
N ASN A 139 4.87 3.24 -11.31
CA ASN A 139 5.62 1.98 -11.41
C ASN A 139 5.68 1.49 -12.86
N ASN A 140 4.57 1.58 -13.59
CA ASN A 140 4.51 1.19 -14.99
C ASN A 140 5.32 2.11 -15.91
N LEU A 141 5.34 3.42 -15.66
CA LEU A 141 6.18 4.39 -16.38
C LEU A 141 7.68 4.13 -16.18
N MET A 142 8.06 3.80 -14.94
CA MET A 142 9.46 3.59 -14.56
C MET A 142 9.95 2.16 -14.81
N GLY A 143 9.07 1.25 -15.24
CA GLY A 143 9.42 -0.17 -15.43
C GLY A 143 9.74 -0.89 -14.12
N VAL A 144 9.25 -0.37 -13.01
CA VAL A 144 9.49 -0.86 -11.66
C VAL A 144 8.45 -1.94 -11.33
N VAL A 145 8.90 -3.08 -10.80
CA VAL A 145 8.02 -4.16 -10.32
C VAL A 145 7.47 -3.78 -8.95
N GLU A 146 6.20 -4.08 -8.71
CA GLU A 146 5.55 -3.79 -7.43
C GLU A 146 6.25 -4.46 -6.25
N GLY A 147 6.10 -3.83 -5.09
CA GLY A 147 6.73 -4.24 -3.85
C GLY A 147 6.33 -5.62 -3.35
N GLY A 148 7.06 -6.13 -2.35
CA GLY A 148 6.82 -7.48 -1.85
C GLY A 148 7.44 -7.78 -0.49
N ILE A 149 7.33 -9.05 -0.11
CA ILE A 149 7.97 -9.61 1.08
C ILE A 149 9.33 -10.17 0.65
N ASP A 150 10.40 -9.46 0.99
CA ASP A 150 11.78 -9.93 0.78
C ASP A 150 12.22 -10.82 1.95
N SER A 151 11.66 -12.03 2.01
CA SER A 151 12.04 -13.04 3.00
C SER A 151 11.83 -14.46 2.47
N GLU A 152 12.75 -15.35 2.83
CA GLU A 152 12.64 -16.80 2.59
C GLU A 152 11.85 -17.51 3.69
N VAL A 153 11.69 -16.90 4.87
CA VAL A 153 10.97 -17.47 6.02
C VAL A 153 9.71 -16.67 6.32
N PRO A 154 8.71 -17.25 7.01
CA PRO A 154 7.56 -16.50 7.49
C PRO A 154 7.96 -15.37 8.46
N VAL A 155 7.33 -14.20 8.32
CA VAL A 155 7.72 -12.96 8.98
C VAL A 155 6.54 -12.23 9.60
N ILE A 156 6.84 -11.33 10.53
CA ILE A 156 5.90 -10.28 10.95
C ILE A 156 6.06 -9.12 9.97
N LEU A 157 5.04 -8.87 9.16
CA LEU A 157 5.10 -7.85 8.11
C LEU A 157 4.87 -6.46 8.71
N ALA A 158 5.86 -5.59 8.56
CA ALA A 158 5.84 -4.20 8.99
C ALA A 158 5.62 -3.25 7.81
N ALA A 159 4.75 -2.25 7.97
CA ALA A 159 4.56 -1.18 6.99
C ALA A 159 4.12 0.12 7.68
N ASP A 160 4.16 1.24 6.96
CA ASP A 160 3.46 2.47 7.35
C ASP A 160 1.93 2.28 7.28
N ASP A 161 1.44 1.79 6.14
CA ASP A 161 0.11 1.28 5.85
C ASP A 161 0.22 0.24 4.72
N LEU A 162 -0.84 -0.49 4.39
CA LEU A 162 -0.88 -1.33 3.18
C LEU A 162 -2.10 -0.99 2.34
N ALA A 163 -1.87 -0.74 1.06
CA ALA A 163 -2.93 -0.52 0.10
C ALA A 163 -3.66 -1.84 -0.23
N PRO A 164 -4.92 -1.78 -0.69
CA PRO A 164 -5.65 -2.99 -1.08
C PRO A 164 -4.90 -3.80 -2.14
N SER A 165 -4.32 -3.14 -3.13
CA SER A 165 -3.58 -3.79 -4.20
C SER A 165 -2.32 -4.51 -3.72
N GLU A 166 -1.67 -3.98 -2.67
CA GLU A 166 -0.52 -4.61 -2.02
C GLU A 166 -0.98 -5.88 -1.30
N THR A 167 -2.05 -5.79 -0.50
CA THR A 167 -2.54 -6.91 0.31
C THR A 167 -2.92 -8.18 -0.46
N ILE A 168 -3.45 -8.06 -1.68
CA ILE A 168 -3.84 -9.21 -2.52
C ILE A 168 -2.65 -9.88 -3.21
N GLN A 169 -1.59 -9.12 -3.44
CA GLN A 169 -0.38 -9.63 -4.08
C GLN A 169 0.56 -10.31 -3.10
N LEU A 170 0.38 -10.09 -1.80
CA LEU A 170 1.18 -10.71 -0.77
C LEU A 170 1.09 -12.25 -0.82
N ASP A 171 2.24 -12.88 -0.66
CA ASP A 171 2.31 -14.31 -0.37
C ASP A 171 1.89 -14.54 1.09
N LYS A 172 0.59 -14.85 1.25
CA LYS A 172 -0.06 -15.10 2.54
C LYS A 172 0.65 -16.19 3.37
N SER A 173 1.35 -17.14 2.72
CA SER A 173 2.06 -18.22 3.41
C SER A 173 3.28 -17.73 4.21
N LYS A 174 3.80 -16.54 3.87
CA LYS A 174 4.98 -15.95 4.50
C LYS A 174 4.61 -14.96 5.62
N ILE A 175 3.34 -14.78 5.97
CA ILE A 175 2.92 -13.78 6.94
C ILE A 175 2.47 -14.46 8.23
N LEU A 176 3.18 -14.18 9.30
CA LEU A 176 2.83 -14.60 10.67
C LEU A 176 1.92 -13.59 11.38
N GLY A 177 1.99 -12.32 10.98
CA GLY A 177 1.15 -11.24 11.50
C GLY A 177 1.53 -9.89 10.91
N PHE A 178 0.73 -8.86 11.22
CA PHE A 178 0.93 -7.50 10.69
C PHE A 178 1.19 -6.48 11.79
N ILE A 179 2.10 -5.55 11.53
CA ILE A 179 2.34 -4.37 12.36
C ILE A 179 2.40 -3.11 11.48
N THR A 180 1.57 -2.10 11.75
CA THR A 180 1.53 -0.87 10.93
C THR A 180 1.74 0.41 11.75
N GLN A 181 2.42 1.40 11.17
CA GLN A 181 2.59 2.73 11.80
C GLN A 181 1.25 3.44 11.90
N GLY A 182 0.50 3.47 10.80
CA GLY A 182 -0.83 4.03 10.67
C GLY A 182 -1.92 2.94 10.66
N GLY A 183 -3.08 3.30 10.15
CA GLY A 183 -4.22 2.40 9.99
C GLY A 183 -5.18 2.35 11.18
N SER A 184 -6.44 2.05 10.88
CA SER A 184 -7.53 1.93 11.85
C SER A 184 -7.99 0.48 11.98
N GLY A 185 -8.86 0.19 12.96
CA GLY A 185 -9.44 -1.14 13.12
C GLY A 185 -10.33 -1.62 11.97
N ASN A 186 -10.61 -0.74 11.00
CA ASN A 186 -11.37 -1.02 9.78
C ASN A 186 -10.51 -0.88 8.51
N SER A 187 -9.17 -0.79 8.63
CA SER A 187 -8.31 -0.75 7.46
C SER A 187 -8.30 -2.08 6.71
N HIS A 188 -7.90 -2.06 5.44
CA HIS A 188 -7.74 -3.26 4.62
C HIS A 188 -6.81 -4.29 5.26
N THR A 189 -5.70 -3.83 5.87
CA THR A 189 -4.78 -4.67 6.65
C THR A 189 -5.49 -5.35 7.83
N ALA A 190 -6.33 -4.62 8.57
CA ALA A 190 -7.07 -5.17 9.70
C ALA A 190 -8.10 -6.22 9.25
N ILE A 191 -8.80 -5.98 8.14
CA ILE A 191 -9.76 -6.91 7.57
C ILE A 191 -9.05 -8.18 7.09
N LEU A 192 -7.96 -8.04 6.32
CA LEU A 192 -7.16 -9.15 5.83
C LEU A 192 -6.64 -10.03 6.97
N ALA A 193 -6.07 -9.42 8.01
CA ALA A 193 -5.55 -10.14 9.16
C ALA A 193 -6.62 -11.00 9.85
N ARG A 194 -7.83 -10.48 10.01
CA ARG A 194 -8.98 -11.22 10.58
C ARG A 194 -9.41 -12.38 9.68
N THR A 195 -9.50 -12.14 8.37
CA THR A 195 -9.84 -13.19 7.40
C THR A 195 -8.81 -14.31 7.38
N MET A 196 -7.52 -13.97 7.56
CA MET A 196 -6.42 -14.92 7.65
C MET A 196 -6.28 -15.56 9.04
N GLY A 197 -6.97 -15.06 10.06
CA GLY A 197 -6.86 -15.54 11.44
C GLY A 197 -5.49 -15.30 12.07
N ILE A 198 -4.75 -14.28 11.61
CA ILE A 198 -3.42 -13.92 12.12
C ILE A 198 -3.49 -12.62 12.94
N PRO A 199 -2.59 -12.43 13.91
CA PRO A 199 -2.56 -11.23 14.72
C PRO A 199 -2.16 -9.99 13.92
N ALA A 200 -2.79 -8.86 14.26
CA ALA A 200 -2.44 -7.58 13.67
C ALA A 200 -2.58 -6.44 14.67
N ILE A 201 -1.62 -5.52 14.59
CA ILE A 201 -1.53 -4.32 15.43
C ILE A 201 -1.36 -3.11 14.52
N SER A 202 -2.18 -2.08 14.71
CA SER A 202 -2.09 -0.83 13.96
C SER A 202 -1.78 0.36 14.88
N GLY A 203 -1.35 1.48 14.30
CA GLY A 203 -1.14 2.71 15.05
C GLY A 203 0.10 2.68 15.95
N LEU A 204 1.17 2.01 15.52
CA LEU A 204 2.45 1.98 16.26
C LEU A 204 3.26 3.30 16.11
N GLY A 205 2.88 4.16 15.16
CA GLY A 205 3.51 5.45 14.91
C GLY A 205 5.02 5.36 14.68
N ASP A 206 5.73 6.41 15.09
CA ASP A 206 7.19 6.58 14.88
C ASP A 206 8.05 5.55 15.63
N ALA A 207 7.44 4.73 16.50
CA ALA A 207 8.15 3.66 17.19
C ALA A 207 8.47 2.48 16.27
N LEU A 208 7.69 2.26 15.21
CA LEU A 208 7.95 1.22 14.21
C LEU A 208 8.93 1.77 13.15
N LYS A 209 10.23 1.67 13.44
CA LYS A 209 11.32 2.15 12.55
C LYS A 209 11.89 1.03 11.70
N THR A 210 12.34 1.36 10.48
CA THR A 210 12.97 0.42 9.53
C THR A 210 14.21 -0.29 10.11
N GLU A 211 14.90 0.33 11.06
CA GLU A 211 16.00 -0.26 11.84
C GLU A 211 15.62 -1.54 12.62
N LEU A 212 14.32 -1.78 12.83
CA LEU A 212 13.81 -2.99 13.46
C LEU A 212 13.79 -4.20 12.51
N GLY A 213 14.01 -3.97 11.21
CA GLY A 213 14.01 -5.03 10.20
C GLY A 213 15.02 -6.14 10.51
N GLY A 214 14.60 -7.39 10.30
CA GLY A 214 15.36 -8.60 10.58
C GLY A 214 15.37 -9.04 12.05
N ARG A 215 14.93 -8.19 12.99
CA ARG A 215 14.94 -8.53 14.42
C ARG A 215 13.75 -9.39 14.81
N MET A 216 13.96 -10.31 15.75
CA MET A 216 12.90 -11.16 16.27
C MET A 216 11.90 -10.34 17.09
N ALA A 217 10.62 -10.48 16.79
CA ALA A 217 9.55 -9.82 17.53
C ALA A 217 8.44 -10.79 17.91
N TYR A 218 7.77 -10.45 19.00
CA TYR A 218 6.57 -11.10 19.51
C TYR A 218 5.46 -10.06 19.52
N ILE A 219 4.32 -10.43 18.96
CA ILE A 219 3.16 -9.55 18.87
C ILE A 219 1.95 -10.21 19.48
N ASP A 220 1.18 -9.43 20.22
CA ASP A 220 -0.13 -9.80 20.72
C ASP A 220 -1.16 -8.83 20.13
N GLY A 221 -1.93 -9.35 19.18
CA GLY A 221 -2.94 -8.60 18.47
C GLY A 221 -4.23 -8.35 19.27
N GLU A 222 -4.38 -8.94 20.48
CA GLU A 222 -5.45 -8.60 21.41
C GLU A 222 -5.06 -7.42 22.31
N THR A 223 -3.88 -7.44 22.93
CA THR A 223 -3.42 -6.34 23.79
C THR A 223 -2.78 -5.18 23.02
N GLY A 224 -2.38 -5.40 21.76
CA GLY A 224 -1.68 -4.41 20.95
C GLY A 224 -0.20 -4.24 21.30
N GLN A 225 0.39 -5.20 22.03
CA GLN A 225 1.81 -5.16 22.42
C GLN A 225 2.72 -5.78 21.37
N VAL A 226 3.84 -5.11 21.12
CA VAL A 226 4.96 -5.60 20.30
C VAL A 226 6.22 -5.61 21.16
N ALA A 227 6.86 -6.77 21.28
CA ALA A 227 8.13 -6.92 21.97
C ALA A 227 9.22 -7.34 20.98
N VAL A 228 10.23 -6.49 20.78
CA VAL A 228 11.37 -6.75 19.89
C VAL A 228 12.57 -7.18 20.73
N GLU A 229 13.14 -8.34 20.40
CA GLU A 229 14.17 -9.02 21.18
C GLU A 229 13.83 -9.04 22.68
N PRO A 230 12.69 -9.66 23.07
CA PRO A 230 12.30 -9.80 24.47
C PRO A 230 13.30 -10.67 25.23
N ASP A 231 13.42 -10.41 26.53
CA ASP A 231 14.09 -11.31 27.46
C ASP A 231 13.17 -12.49 27.84
N ASP A 232 13.75 -13.52 28.48
CA ASP A 232 13.01 -14.74 28.88
C ASP A 232 11.81 -14.45 29.78
N ILE A 233 11.87 -13.36 30.57
CA ILE A 233 10.78 -12.95 31.47
C ILE A 233 9.61 -12.39 30.67
N THR A 234 9.88 -11.51 29.70
CA THR A 234 8.86 -10.94 28.83
C THR A 234 8.26 -12.00 27.91
N LEU A 235 9.07 -12.95 27.43
CA LEU A 235 8.60 -14.09 26.65
C LEU A 235 7.58 -14.95 27.40
N ALA A 236 7.74 -15.13 28.72
CA ALA A 236 6.82 -15.91 29.54
C ALA A 236 5.46 -15.21 29.80
N ALA A 237 5.32 -13.94 29.43
CA ALA A 237 4.12 -13.13 29.64
C ALA A 237 3.21 -13.00 28.41
N PHE A 238 3.71 -13.38 27.22
CA PHE A 238 2.94 -13.49 25.96
C PHE A 238 2.33 -14.90 25.81
#